data_AF-A0A3E0UH72-F1
#
_entry.id   AF-A0A3E0UH72-F1
#
_cell.length_a   1.000
_cell.length_b   1.000
_cell.length_c   1.000
_cell.angle_alpha   90.00
_cell.angle_beta   90.00
_cell.angle_gamma   90.00
#
_symmetry.space_group_name_H-M   'P 1'
#
loop_
_entity.id
_entity.type
_entity.pdbx_description
1 polymer ?
#
loop_
_entity_poly.entity_id
_entity_poly.type
_entity_poly.pdbx_seq_one_letter_code
_entity_poly.pdbx_strand_id
1 'polypeptide(L)'
;MNAELLILLLNLAIVVVAYGSIYPKLAGNNANKIALFDLLASGFALLVVGTKYWGTGFEFSVLFVELNWFWFTLVTYALVELPIAYWYIKKYKVNLSE
;
A
#
# COMPACT_ATOMS: atom_id res chain seq x y z
N MET A 1 -16.15 -3.67 14.42
CA MET A 1 -15.43 -2.75 13.51
C MET A 1 -15.57 -3.27 12.09
N ASN A 2 -15.81 -2.41 11.09
CA ASN A 2 -15.95 -2.84 9.70
C ASN A 2 -14.61 -3.38 9.16
N ALA A 3 -14.63 -4.55 8.51
CA ALA A 3 -13.43 -5.24 8.02
C ALA A 3 -12.68 -4.39 6.97
N GLU A 4 -13.42 -3.73 6.09
CA GLU A 4 -12.92 -2.81 5.08
C GLU A 4 -12.11 -1.67 5.69
N LEU A 5 -12.63 -1.09 6.77
CA LEU A 5 -11.98 0.02 7.49
C LEU A 5 -10.70 -0.44 8.20
N LEU A 6 -10.65 -1.67 8.69
CA LEU A 6 -9.43 -2.23 9.28
C LEU A 6 -8.33 -2.41 8.23
N ILE A 7 -8.66 -2.93 7.05
CA ILE A 7 -7.69 -3.09 5.95
C ILE A 7 -7.22 -1.72 5.46
N LEU A 8 -8.13 -0.75 5.33
CA LEU A 8 -7.78 0.61 4.94
C LEU A 8 -6.82 1.26 5.94
N LEU A 9 -7.09 1.12 7.25
CA LEU A 9 -6.21 1.64 8.30
C LEU A 9 -4.85 0.94 8.31
N LEU A 10 -4.82 -0.37 8.06
CA LEU A 10 -3.58 -1.13 7.94
C LEU A 10 -2.73 -0.60 6.77
N ASN A 11 -3.32 -0.47 5.59
CA ASN A 11 -2.66 0.06 4.40
C ASN A 11 -2.15 1.49 4.66
N LEU A 12 -2.97 2.35 5.27
CA LEU A 12 -2.59 3.71 5.63
C LEU A 12 -1.42 3.74 6.62
N ALA A 13 -1.44 2.91 7.66
CA ALA A 13 -0.34 2.83 8.61
C ALA A 13 0.97 2.39 7.94
N ILE A 14 0.91 1.38 7.06
CA ILE A 14 2.07 0.88 6.30
C ILE A 14 2.64 2.00 5.43
N VAL A 15 1.80 2.63 4.60
CA VAL A 15 2.24 3.68 3.65
C VAL A 15 2.81 4.90 4.39
N VAL A 16 2.16 5.34 5.47
CA VAL A 16 2.66 6.48 6.28
C VAL A 16 4.02 6.18 6.88
N VAL A 17 4.24 4.99 7.43
CA VAL A 17 5.54 4.58 7.99
C VAL A 17 6.58 4.43 6.88
N ALA A 18 6.21 3.81 5.77
CA ALA A 18 7.08 3.58 4.62
C ALA A 18 7.57 4.91 4.03
N TYR A 19 6.67 5.78 3.58
CA TYR A 19 7.01 7.05 2.94
C TYR A 19 7.46 8.14 3.92
N GLY A 20 7.01 8.08 5.18
CA GLY A 20 7.38 9.07 6.20
C GLY A 20 8.75 8.81 6.84
N SER A 21 9.14 7.55 7.00
CA SER A 21 10.35 7.18 7.75
C SER A 21 11.33 6.31 6.98
N ILE A 22 10.86 5.27 6.27
CA ILE A 22 11.74 4.26 5.68
C ILE A 22 12.33 4.76 4.37
N TYR A 23 11.50 5.24 3.44
CA TYR A 23 11.91 5.61 2.09
C TYR A 23 12.86 6.82 2.07
N PRO A 24 12.62 7.91 2.84
CA PRO A 24 13.58 9.00 2.93
C PRO A 24 14.97 8.56 3.43
N LYS A 25 15.02 7.56 4.31
CA LYS A 25 16.26 7.09 4.95
C LYS A 25 17.00 6.05 4.10
N LEU A 26 16.29 5.18 3.40
CA LEU A 26 16.88 4.03 2.68
C LEU A 26 16.92 4.21 1.16
N ALA A 27 15.88 4.79 0.58
CA ALA A 27 15.71 4.89 -0.87
C ALA A 27 16.11 6.27 -1.41
N GLY A 28 15.81 7.34 -0.67
CA GLY A 28 16.14 8.71 -1.06
C GLY A 28 15.48 9.08 -2.39
N ASN A 29 16.29 9.39 -3.40
CA ASN A 29 15.84 9.79 -4.74
C ASN A 29 15.85 8.65 -5.78
N ASN A 30 16.15 7.41 -5.38
CA ASN A 30 16.28 6.28 -6.30
C ASN A 30 14.92 5.58 -6.47
N ALA A 31 14.33 5.70 -7.67
CA ALA A 31 13.02 5.11 -7.97
C ALA A 31 13.00 3.58 -7.89
N ASN A 32 14.07 2.89 -8.33
CA ASN A 32 14.15 1.43 -8.27
C ASN A 32 14.09 0.91 -6.82
N LYS A 33 14.75 1.60 -5.89
CA LYS A 33 14.67 1.26 -4.46
C LYS A 33 13.29 1.49 -3.89
N ILE A 34 12.64 2.61 -4.26
CA ILE A 34 11.28 2.91 -3.82
C ILE A 34 10.32 1.82 -4.30
N ALA A 35 10.38 1.44 -5.58
CA ALA A 35 9.54 0.39 -6.15
C ALA A 35 9.76 -0.98 -5.47
N LEU A 36 11.01 -1.33 -5.15
CA LEU A 36 11.32 -2.57 -4.42
C LEU A 36 10.71 -2.54 -3.01
N PHE A 37 10.87 -1.44 -2.27
CA PHE A 37 10.29 -1.33 -0.93
C PHE A 37 8.76 -1.28 -0.97
N ASP A 38 8.17 -0.73 -2.01
CA ASP A 38 6.72 -0.70 -2.17
C ASP A 38 6.16 -2.09 -2.48
N LEU A 39 6.84 -2.86 -3.33
CA LEU A 39 6.51 -4.27 -3.56
C LEU A 39 6.57 -5.10 -2.26
N LEU A 40 7.57 -4.85 -1.42
CA LEU A 40 7.68 -5.51 -0.12
C LEU A 40 6.57 -5.07 0.85
N ALA A 41 6.22 -3.78 0.88
CA ALA A 41 5.20 -3.24 1.76
C ALA A 41 3.79 -3.71 1.38
N SER A 42 3.44 -3.66 0.09
CA SER A 42 2.19 -4.21 -0.44
C SER A 42 2.12 -5.73 -0.27
N GLY A 43 3.22 -6.46 -0.49
CA GLY A 43 3.33 -7.89 -0.19
C GLY A 43 3.08 -8.21 1.29
N PHE A 44 3.64 -7.41 2.20
CA PHE A 44 3.39 -7.56 3.64
C PHE A 44 1.91 -7.30 4.00
N ALA A 45 1.30 -6.26 3.43
CA ALA A 45 -0.13 -5.99 3.62
C ALA A 45 -0.99 -7.18 3.16
N LEU A 46 -0.70 -7.72 1.98
CA LEU A 46 -1.39 -8.90 1.43
C LEU A 46 -1.21 -10.14 2.31
N LEU A 47 -0.02 -10.38 2.87
CA LEU A 47 0.21 -11.49 3.79
C LEU A 47 -0.64 -11.34 5.06
N VAL A 48 -0.66 -10.15 5.67
CA VAL A 48 -1.44 -9.90 6.89
C VAL A 48 -2.94 -10.08 6.65
N VAL A 49 -3.47 -9.49 5.57
CA VAL A 49 -4.89 -9.65 5.24
C VAL A 49 -5.21 -11.08 4.82
N GLY A 50 -4.34 -11.70 4.02
CA GLY A 50 -4.45 -13.07 3.58
C GLY A 50 -4.54 -14.04 4.75
N THR A 51 -3.64 -13.96 5.74
CA THR A 51 -3.70 -14.84 6.92
C THR A 51 -5.03 -14.79 7.69
N LYS A 52 -5.76 -13.67 7.60
CA LYS A 52 -7.03 -13.48 8.28
C LYS A 52 -8.26 -13.87 7.45
N TYR A 53 -8.24 -13.60 6.15
CA TYR A 53 -9.43 -13.74 5.29
C TYR A 53 -9.31 -14.88 4.27
N TRP A 54 -8.17 -15.57 4.20
CA TRP A 54 -7.99 -16.72 3.32
C TRP A 54 -8.99 -17.83 3.63
N GLY A 55 -9.69 -18.31 2.61
CA GLY A 55 -10.68 -19.39 2.74
C GLY A 55 -11.97 -19.01 3.47
N THR A 56 -12.13 -17.76 3.90
CA THR A 56 -13.35 -17.31 4.63
C THR A 56 -14.54 -17.03 3.71
N GLY A 57 -14.30 -16.84 2.41
CA GLY A 57 -15.32 -16.44 1.45
C GLY A 57 -15.85 -15.02 1.68
N PHE A 58 -15.20 -14.21 2.53
CA PHE A 58 -15.62 -12.85 2.81
C PHE A 58 -15.41 -11.96 1.58
N GLU A 59 -16.50 -11.33 1.12
CA GLU A 59 -16.49 -10.37 0.02
C GLU A 59 -16.39 -8.96 0.58
N PHE A 60 -15.57 -8.14 -0.08
CA PHE A 60 -15.36 -6.74 0.29
C PHE A 60 -15.91 -5.84 -0.80
N SER A 61 -16.51 -4.70 -0.44
CA SER A 61 -17.06 -3.78 -1.42
C SER A 61 -16.19 -2.53 -1.57
N VAL A 62 -15.83 -2.19 -2.81
CA VAL A 62 -15.19 -0.91 -3.17
C VAL A 62 -16.02 -0.23 -4.23
N LEU A 63 -16.59 0.94 -3.92
CA LEU A 63 -17.31 1.80 -4.89
C LEU A 63 -18.24 0.98 -5.81
N PHE A 64 -19.10 0.14 -5.22
CA PHE A 64 -20.08 -0.72 -5.90
C PHE A 64 -19.52 -1.95 -6.63
N VAL A 65 -18.25 -2.28 -6.45
CA VAL A 65 -17.63 -3.52 -6.97
C VAL A 65 -17.30 -4.45 -5.80
N GLU A 66 -17.73 -5.70 -5.90
CA GLU A 66 -17.37 -6.76 -4.96
C GLU A 66 -16.01 -7.37 -5.34
N LEU A 67 -15.10 -7.40 -4.38
CA LEU A 67 -13.73 -7.84 -4.56
C LEU A 67 -13.37 -8.84 -3.46
N ASN A 68 -12.49 -9.78 -3.79
CA ASN A 68 -11.86 -10.63 -2.78
C ASN A 68 -10.86 -9.81 -1.94
N TRP A 69 -10.39 -10.40 -0.85
CA TRP A 69 -9.41 -9.76 0.04
C TRP A 69 -8.12 -9.32 -0.69
N PHE A 70 -7.69 -10.04 -1.72
CA PHE A 70 -6.48 -9.75 -2.48
C PHE A 70 -6.64 -8.45 -3.27
N TRP A 71 -7.66 -8.38 -4.13
CA TRP A 71 -7.96 -7.19 -4.95
C TRP A 71 -8.35 -6.00 -4.09
N PHE A 72 -9.15 -6.23 -3.04
CA PHE A 72 -9.53 -5.18 -2.11
C PHE A 72 -8.30 -4.53 -1.46
N THR A 73 -7.37 -5.35 -0.95
CA THR A 73 -6.15 -4.85 -0.31
C THR A 73 -5.27 -4.10 -1.30
N LEU A 74 -5.10 -4.64 -2.51
CA LEU A 74 -4.23 -4.04 -3.54
C LEU A 74 -4.79 -2.70 -4.04
N VAL A 75 -6.09 -2.63 -4.34
CA VAL A 75 -6.76 -1.40 -4.79
C VAL A 75 -6.73 -0.33 -3.69
N THR A 76 -7.09 -0.69 -2.45
CA THR A 76 -7.09 0.28 -1.34
C THR A 76 -5.67 0.72 -0.97
N TYR A 77 -4.68 -0.17 -1.07
CA TYR A 77 -3.28 0.19 -0.89
C TYR A 77 -2.86 1.22 -1.94
N ALA A 78 -3.08 0.96 -3.23
CA ALA A 78 -2.74 1.88 -4.31
C ALA A 78 -3.45 3.25 -4.17
N LEU A 79 -4.74 3.25 -3.77
CA LEU A 79 -5.49 4.50 -3.54
C LEU A 79 -4.86 5.38 -2.45
N VAL A 80 -4.30 4.76 -1.41
CA VAL A 80 -3.62 5.47 -0.31
C VAL A 80 -2.19 5.84 -0.69
N GLU A 81 -1.51 4.95 -1.39
CA GLU A 81 -0.10 5.08 -1.77
C GLU A 81 0.11 6.18 -2.82
N LEU A 82 -0.66 6.18 -3.92
CA LEU A 82 -0.51 7.12 -5.04
C LEU A 82 -0.41 8.60 -4.64
N PRO A 83 -1.30 9.18 -3.78
CA PRO A 83 -1.17 10.57 -3.38
C PRO A 83 0.10 10.84 -2.56
N ILE A 84 0.53 9.89 -1.74
CA ILE A 84 1.73 10.00 -0.90
C ILE A 84 2.98 9.83 -1.76
N ALA A 85 2.98 8.89 -2.69
CA ALA A 85 4.04 8.68 -3.67
C ALA A 85 4.25 9.92 -4.54
N TYR A 86 3.16 10.52 -5.05
CA TYR A 86 3.22 11.77 -5.81
C TYR A 86 3.83 12.92 -4.98
N TRP A 87 3.40 13.08 -3.73
CA TRP A 87 3.99 14.07 -2.82
C TRP A 87 5.49 13.81 -2.58
N TYR A 88 5.87 12.55 -2.37
CA TYR A 88 7.26 12.15 -2.12
C TYR A 88 8.15 12.43 -3.33
N ILE A 89 7.73 12.04 -4.53
CA ILE A 89 8.45 12.30 -5.79
C ILE A 89 8.72 13.80 -5.95
N LYS A 90 7.70 14.64 -5.71
CA LYS A 90 7.82 16.09 -5.78
C LYS A 90 8.76 16.65 -4.71
N LYS A 91 8.69 16.14 -3.47
CA LYS A 91 9.51 16.62 -2.35
C LYS A 91 10.97 16.26 -2.49
N TYR A 92 11.28 15.03 -2.88
CA TYR A 92 12.64 14.50 -2.94
C TYR A 92 13.27 14.56 -4.34
N LYS A 93 12.56 15.09 -5.34
CA LYS A 93 12.99 15.17 -6.74
C LYS A 93 13.52 13.81 -7.22
N VAL A 94 12.72 12.78 -6.97
CA VAL A 94 13.07 11.38 -7.32
C VAL A 94 13.34 11.31 -8.82
N ASN A 95 14.48 10.73 -9.20
CA ASN A 95 14.78 10.48 -10.61
C ASN A 95 14.00 9.26 -11.07
N LEU A 96 12.97 9.50 -11.88
CA LEU A 96 12.12 8.46 -12.47
C LEU A 96 12.72 7.86 -13.76
N SER A 97 13.78 8.46 -14.27
CA SER A 97 14.58 7.99 -15.40
C SER A 97 15.97 7.64 -14.88
N GLU A 98 16.28 6.34 -14.78
CA GLU A 98 17.66 5.88 -15.01
C GLU A 98 17.90 5.87 -16.53
#